data_AF-A0A8T3X711-F1
#
_entry.id   AF-A0A8T3X711-F1
#
_cell.length_a   1.000
_cell.length_b   1.000
_cell.length_c   1.000
_cell.angle_alpha   90.00
_cell.angle_beta   90.00
_cell.angle_gamma   90.00
#
_symmetry.space_group_name_H-M   'P 1'
#
loop_
_entity.id
_entity.type
_entity.pdbx_description
1 polymer ?
#
loop_
_entity_poly.entity_id
_entity_poly.type
_entity_poly.pdbx_seq_one_letter_code
_entity_poly.pdbx_strand_id
1 'polypeptide(L)'
;MVLLASVSFAHVGEEVEEHDTADEMPAEDCPAESCFIENSLSYNILAAETGLGVLVVISLLSIAFRKNLKVRQKKCIFAAMCSVIIAVTGFIVFTTIYSNYFSASGGPVHWHADYEIWVCGERMHLEESEGLENKVGTPVFHHHNDDRIHVEGVVYELEDIALGKFFEAIGGHIDNEMMRINLINGSVKEVRNGDLCDGTPGILRMFVNGNQPKDRYDA
;
A
#
# COMPACT_ATOMS: atom_id res chain seq x y z
N MET A 1 7.02 -24.10 30.19
CA MET A 1 7.54 -22.78 29.81
C MET A 1 7.06 -22.52 28.39
N VAL A 2 5.90 -21.87 28.26
CA VAL A 2 5.33 -21.46 26.97
C VAL A 2 5.94 -20.10 26.68
N LEU A 3 6.90 -20.06 25.75
CA LEU A 3 7.35 -18.80 25.18
C LEU A 3 6.23 -18.33 24.25
N LEU A 4 5.33 -17.49 24.78
CA LEU A 4 4.51 -16.62 23.95
C LEU A 4 5.46 -15.60 23.34
N ALA A 5 5.97 -15.92 22.16
CA ALA A 5 6.48 -14.89 21.26
C ALA A 5 5.26 -14.10 20.83
N SER A 6 5.05 -12.95 21.46
CA SER A 6 4.15 -11.93 20.94
C SER A 6 4.75 -11.45 19.62
N VAL A 7 4.31 -12.05 18.52
CA VAL A 7 4.44 -11.41 17.22
C VAL A 7 3.43 -10.27 17.27
N SER A 8 3.91 -9.06 17.55
CA SER A 8 3.13 -7.85 17.37
C SER A 8 2.93 -7.69 15.87
N PHE A 9 1.83 -8.24 15.36
CA PHE A 9 1.29 -7.79 14.09
C PHE A 9 0.79 -6.37 14.32
N ALA A 10 1.30 -5.41 13.54
CA ALA A 10 0.56 -4.19 13.32
C ALA A 10 -0.79 -4.64 12.75
N HIS A 11 -1.84 -4.45 13.54
CA HIS A 11 -3.20 -4.75 13.16
C HIS A 11 -3.54 -3.77 12.03
N VAL A 12 -3.42 -4.19 10.77
CA VAL A 12 -4.13 -3.55 9.67
C VAL A 12 -5.55 -4.07 9.79
N GLY A 13 -6.33 -3.40 10.63
CA GLY A 13 -7.75 -3.63 10.75
C GLY A 13 -8.44 -2.39 10.23
N GLU A 14 -8.99 -2.48 9.01
CA GLU A 14 -10.37 -2.07 8.76
C GLU A 14 -10.85 -2.79 7.49
N GLU A 15 -11.93 -3.55 7.63
CA GLU A 15 -12.69 -4.06 6.49
C GLU A 15 -13.34 -2.84 5.83
N VAL A 16 -12.83 -2.44 4.67
CA VAL A 16 -13.52 -1.47 3.82
C VAL A 16 -14.83 -2.13 3.39
N GLU A 17 -15.97 -1.55 3.80
CA GLU A 17 -17.26 -1.86 3.22
C GLU A 17 -17.19 -1.54 1.72
N GLU A 18 -17.03 -2.59 0.93
CA GLU A 18 -17.05 -2.55 -0.53
C GLU A 18 -18.46 -2.12 -0.96
N HIS A 19 -18.62 -0.85 -1.33
CA HIS A 19 -19.83 -0.38 -1.96
C HIS A 19 -19.87 -0.95 -3.38
N ASP A 20 -20.56 -2.07 -3.54
CA ASP A 20 -20.86 -2.73 -4.81
C ASP A 20 -21.51 -1.73 -5.79
N THR A 21 -20.69 -1.15 -6.65
CA THR A 21 -21.10 -0.65 -7.97
C THR A 21 -20.31 -1.45 -9.00
N ALA A 22 -20.79 -2.67 -9.23
CA ALA A 22 -20.30 -3.54 -10.29
C ALA A 22 -20.68 -2.95 -11.65
N ASP A 23 -19.91 -1.97 -12.12
CA ASP A 23 -19.65 -1.83 -13.55
C ASP A 23 -18.51 -2.81 -13.87
N GLU A 24 -18.85 -3.89 -14.57
CA GLU A 24 -17.90 -4.86 -15.11
C GLU A 24 -16.90 -4.12 -16.02
N MET A 25 -15.76 -3.70 -15.45
CA MET A 25 -14.61 -3.32 -16.25
C MET A 25 -14.12 -4.58 -16.97
N PRO A 26 -13.88 -4.50 -18.30
CA PRO A 26 -13.31 -5.62 -19.03
C PRO A 26 -11.99 -5.98 -18.38
N ALA A 27 -11.79 -7.27 -18.11
CA ALA A 27 -10.51 -7.81 -17.63
C ALA A 27 -9.42 -7.42 -18.64
N GLU A 28 -8.73 -6.31 -18.36
CA GLU A 28 -7.52 -5.97 -19.07
C GLU A 28 -6.51 -7.07 -18.81
N ASP A 29 -5.90 -7.52 -19.90
CA ASP A 29 -4.92 -8.59 -19.97
C ASP A 29 -3.64 -8.12 -19.28
N CYS A 30 -3.69 -8.07 -17.95
CA CYS A 30 -2.54 -7.81 -17.09
C CYS A 30 -1.46 -8.84 -17.43
N PRO A 31 -0.25 -8.44 -17.87
CA PRO A 31 0.83 -9.39 -18.07
C PRO A 31 1.07 -10.16 -16.76
N ALA A 32 1.21 -11.48 -16.83
CA ALA A 32 1.22 -12.36 -15.66
C ALA A 32 2.25 -11.97 -14.56
N GLU A 33 3.26 -11.16 -14.90
CA GLU A 33 4.24 -10.60 -13.96
C GLU A 33 3.67 -9.50 -13.05
N SER A 34 2.82 -8.60 -13.56
CA SER A 34 2.28 -7.48 -12.77
C SER A 34 1.19 -7.93 -11.77
N CYS A 35 0.33 -8.90 -12.14
CA CYS A 35 -0.67 -9.46 -11.22
C CYS A 35 -0.06 -10.23 -10.04
N PHE A 36 1.16 -10.77 -10.21
CA PHE A 36 1.87 -11.48 -9.13
C PHE A 36 2.44 -10.52 -8.08
N ILE A 37 2.68 -9.28 -8.48
CA ILE A 37 3.49 -8.29 -7.80
C ILE A 37 2.68 -7.48 -6.79
N GLU A 38 1.52 -6.95 -7.21
CA GLU A 38 0.61 -6.17 -6.37
C GLU A 38 0.05 -7.02 -5.21
N ASN A 39 -0.10 -8.32 -5.46
CA ASN A 39 -0.57 -9.30 -4.49
C ASN A 39 0.54 -9.91 -3.62
N SER A 40 1.81 -9.57 -3.82
CA SER A 40 2.93 -10.23 -3.12
C SER A 40 2.86 -10.07 -1.59
N LEU A 41 2.46 -8.89 -1.08
CA LEU A 41 2.26 -8.65 0.35
C LEU A 41 1.09 -9.47 0.88
N SER A 42 -0.06 -9.41 0.20
CA SER A 42 -1.27 -10.16 0.55
C SER A 42 -1.02 -11.68 0.55
N TYR A 43 -0.27 -12.19 -0.43
CA TYR A 43 0.13 -13.60 -0.49
C TYR A 43 1.11 -13.98 0.61
N ASN A 44 2.06 -13.11 0.97
CA ASN A 44 2.98 -13.37 2.07
C ASN A 44 2.23 -13.45 3.41
N ILE A 45 1.28 -12.55 3.65
CA ILE A 45 0.42 -12.58 4.85
C ILE A 45 -0.41 -13.86 4.85
N LEU A 46 -1.11 -14.17 3.76
CA LEU A 46 -1.93 -15.37 3.64
C LEU A 46 -1.13 -16.66 3.82
N ALA A 47 0.07 -16.74 3.23
CA ALA A 47 0.96 -17.89 3.38
C ALA A 47 1.45 -18.04 4.83
N ALA A 48 1.77 -16.93 5.50
CA ALA A 48 2.17 -16.94 6.91
C ALA A 48 1.03 -17.38 7.82
N GLU A 49 -0.19 -16.86 7.62
CA GLU A 49 -1.39 -17.22 8.39
C GLU A 49 -1.76 -18.69 8.18
N THR A 50 -1.79 -19.15 6.93
CA THR A 50 -2.08 -20.55 6.58
C THR A 50 -1.03 -21.48 7.19
N GLY A 51 0.26 -21.11 7.06
CA GLY A 51 1.37 -21.83 7.66
C GLY A 51 1.24 -21.95 9.18
N LEU A 52 0.91 -20.85 9.86
CA LEU A 52 0.69 -20.81 11.29
C LEU A 52 -0.51 -21.68 11.70
N GLY A 53 -1.63 -21.59 10.99
CA GLY A 53 -2.82 -22.40 11.22
C GLY A 53 -2.52 -23.90 11.13
N VAL A 54 -1.81 -24.32 10.07
CA VAL A 54 -1.36 -25.71 9.90
C VAL A 54 -0.45 -26.15 11.06
N LEU A 55 0.50 -25.31 11.47
CA LEU A 55 1.40 -25.61 12.59
C LEU A 55 0.65 -25.77 13.91
N VAL A 56 -0.34 -24.91 14.18
CA VAL A 56 -1.20 -24.99 15.37
C VAL A 56 -1.99 -26.29 15.35
N VAL A 57 -2.64 -26.64 14.25
CA VAL A 57 -3.42 -27.88 14.12
C VAL A 57 -2.52 -29.11 14.33
N ILE A 58 -1.37 -29.19 13.66
CA ILE A 58 -0.42 -30.30 13.83
C ILE A 58 0.07 -30.39 15.28
N SER A 59 0.34 -29.25 15.92
CA SER A 59 0.77 -29.19 17.32
C SER A 59 -0.31 -29.68 18.27
N LEU A 60 -1.57 -29.26 18.09
CA LEU A 60 -2.70 -29.72 18.88
C LEU A 60 -2.96 -31.22 18.72
N LEU A 61 -2.91 -31.73 17.48
CA LEU A 61 -3.01 -33.17 17.21
C LEU A 61 -1.87 -33.95 17.87
N SER A 62 -0.64 -33.44 17.77
CA SER A 62 0.54 -34.02 18.42
C SER A 62 0.36 -34.11 19.95
N ILE A 63 -0.19 -33.06 20.58
CA ILE A 63 -0.48 -33.03 22.01
C ILE A 63 -1.60 -34.02 22.37
N ALA A 64 -2.71 -34.02 21.63
CA ALA A 64 -3.87 -34.87 21.89
C ALA A 64 -3.52 -36.36 21.83
N PHE A 65 -2.73 -36.76 20.82
CA PHE A 65 -2.37 -38.16 20.60
C PHE A 65 -1.03 -38.58 21.22
N ARG A 66 -0.36 -37.71 22.01
CA ARG A 66 1.01 -37.92 22.51
C ARG A 66 1.29 -39.27 23.18
N LYS A 67 0.29 -39.85 23.86
CA LYS A 67 0.39 -41.13 24.59
C LYS A 67 0.32 -42.34 23.65
N ASN A 68 -0.35 -42.19 22.50
CA ASN A 68 -0.60 -43.27 21.54
C ASN A 68 0.38 -43.25 20.35
N LEU A 69 1.18 -42.19 20.22
CA LEU A 69 2.13 -42.05 19.11
C LEU A 69 3.41 -42.87 19.34
N LYS A 70 3.71 -43.75 18.39
CA LYS A 70 4.99 -44.47 18.30
C LYS A 70 6.14 -43.51 18.00
N VAL A 71 7.37 -43.88 18.37
CA VAL A 71 8.58 -43.07 18.11
C VAL A 71 8.71 -42.65 16.64
N ARG A 72 8.42 -43.57 15.71
CA ARG A 72 8.43 -43.27 14.26
C ARG A 72 7.42 -42.18 13.89
N GLN A 73 6.20 -42.24 14.42
CA GLN A 73 5.15 -41.24 14.14
C GLN A 73 5.53 -39.86 14.70
N LYS A 74 6.14 -39.80 15.89
CA LYS A 74 6.64 -38.53 16.46
C LYS A 74 7.69 -37.87 15.56
N LYS A 75 8.62 -38.68 15.01
CA LYS A 75 9.60 -38.19 14.03
C LYS A 75 8.95 -37.68 12.74
N CYS A 76 7.94 -38.39 12.22
CA CYS A 76 7.21 -37.93 11.03
C CYS A 76 6.46 -36.62 11.28
N ILE A 77 5.78 -36.47 12.43
CA ILE A 77 5.10 -35.22 12.79
C ILE A 77 6.10 -34.07 12.92
N PHE A 78 7.22 -34.29 13.61
CA PHE A 78 8.26 -33.28 13.72
C PHE A 78 8.82 -32.88 12.36
N ALA A 79 9.12 -33.86 11.50
CA ALA A 79 9.57 -33.60 10.13
C ALA A 79 8.53 -32.81 9.32
N ALA A 80 7.24 -33.09 9.48
CA ALA A 80 6.16 -32.35 8.83
C ALA A 80 6.08 -30.89 9.32
N MET A 81 6.25 -30.66 10.63
CA MET A 81 6.32 -29.30 11.17
C MET A 81 7.52 -28.54 10.59
N CYS A 82 8.70 -29.17 10.58
CA CYS A 82 9.89 -28.59 9.97
C CYS A 82 9.68 -28.28 8.48
N SER A 83 9.04 -29.17 7.73
CA SER A 83 8.78 -28.94 6.31
C SER A 83 7.84 -27.75 6.08
N VAL A 84 6.80 -27.58 6.90
CA VAL A 84 5.91 -26.41 6.81
C VAL A 84 6.68 -25.12 7.09
N ILE A 85 7.49 -25.10 8.16
CA ILE A 85 8.32 -23.94 8.51
C ILE A 85 9.27 -23.59 7.36
N ILE A 86 10.00 -24.58 6.83
CA ILE A 86 10.94 -24.38 5.72
C ILE A 86 10.21 -23.90 4.47
N ALA A 87 9.05 -24.46 4.14
CA ALA A 87 8.28 -24.08 2.97
C ALA A 87 7.78 -22.63 3.06
N VAL A 88 7.16 -22.24 4.18
CA VAL A 88 6.66 -20.88 4.39
C VAL A 88 7.80 -19.87 4.40
N THR A 89 8.89 -20.19 5.11
CA THR A 89 10.08 -19.32 5.16
C THR A 89 10.71 -19.17 3.77
N GLY A 90 10.87 -20.28 3.05
CA GLY A 90 11.41 -20.29 1.70
C GLY A 90 10.54 -19.49 0.72
N PHE A 91 9.22 -19.60 0.84
CA PHE A 91 8.27 -18.81 0.07
C PHE A 91 8.43 -17.31 0.33
N ILE A 92 8.41 -16.87 1.59
CA ILE A 92 8.57 -15.45 1.96
C ILE A 92 9.93 -14.91 1.50
N VAL A 93 11.01 -15.68 1.66
CA VAL A 93 12.33 -15.27 1.18
C VAL A 93 12.35 -15.12 -0.34
N PHE A 94 11.76 -16.08 -1.06
CA PHE A 94 11.70 -16.05 -2.51
C PHE A 94 10.90 -14.85 -3.01
N THR A 95 9.68 -14.64 -2.51
CA THR A 95 8.83 -13.51 -2.90
C THR A 95 9.50 -12.18 -2.58
N THR A 96 10.12 -12.05 -1.41
CA THR A 96 10.85 -10.81 -1.04
C THR A 96 11.99 -10.51 -2.01
N ILE A 97 12.83 -11.51 -2.33
CA ILE A 97 13.93 -11.34 -3.29
C ILE A 97 13.39 -11.00 -4.68
N TYR A 98 12.34 -11.69 -5.10
CA TYR A 98 11.68 -11.46 -6.37
C TYR A 98 11.16 -10.02 -6.47
N SER A 99 10.37 -9.57 -5.50
CA SER A 99 9.83 -8.20 -5.42
C SER A 99 10.93 -7.15 -5.44
N ASN A 100 12.02 -7.34 -4.69
CA ASN A 100 13.13 -6.38 -4.68
C ASN A 100 13.91 -6.36 -5.99
N TYR A 101 14.03 -7.50 -6.68
CA TYR A 101 14.77 -7.58 -7.93
C TYR A 101 14.02 -6.96 -9.11
N PHE A 102 12.70 -7.13 -9.16
CA PHE A 102 11.86 -6.66 -10.26
C PHE A 102 11.21 -5.29 -10.02
N SER A 103 11.39 -4.67 -8.85
CA SER A 103 10.89 -3.33 -8.57
C SER A 103 11.79 -2.24 -9.15
N ALA A 104 11.19 -1.17 -9.65
CA ALA A 104 11.91 0.05 -10.04
C ALA A 104 12.72 0.65 -8.87
N SER A 105 12.22 0.52 -7.63
CA SER A 105 12.93 0.99 -6.43
C SER A 105 14.07 0.07 -5.97
N GLY A 106 14.16 -1.16 -6.48
CA GLY A 106 15.14 -2.16 -6.03
C GLY A 106 14.89 -2.69 -4.60
N GLY A 107 13.66 -2.56 -4.10
CA GLY A 107 13.26 -2.92 -2.74
C GLY A 107 12.49 -1.82 -2.01
N PRO A 108 12.26 -1.97 -0.69
CA PRO A 108 11.44 -1.04 0.08
C PRO A 108 12.12 0.32 0.22
N VAL A 109 11.36 1.38 -0.02
CA VAL A 109 11.78 2.76 0.10
C VAL A 109 10.97 3.48 1.17
N HIS A 110 11.51 4.62 1.59
CA HIS A 110 10.85 5.59 2.43
C HIS A 110 11.29 6.96 1.90
N TRP A 111 10.59 7.43 0.87
CA TRP A 111 10.89 8.71 0.21
C TRP A 111 9.89 9.77 0.63
N HIS A 112 10.37 11.00 0.69
CA HIS A 112 9.55 12.17 1.01
C HIS A 112 9.69 13.23 -0.08
N ALA A 113 8.59 13.90 -0.37
CA ALA A 113 8.57 15.13 -1.15
C ALA A 113 7.73 16.19 -0.43
N ASP A 114 8.36 17.29 -0.03
CA ASP A 114 7.65 18.46 0.52
C ASP A 114 6.77 19.09 -0.57
N TYR A 115 5.56 19.50 -0.23
CA TYR A 115 4.65 20.14 -1.19
C TYR A 115 3.95 21.37 -0.61
N GLU A 116 3.50 22.23 -1.52
CA GLU A 116 2.57 23.30 -1.20
C GLU A 116 1.54 23.41 -2.32
N ILE A 117 0.27 23.58 -1.96
CA ILE A 117 -0.81 23.79 -2.91
C ILE A 117 -1.32 25.21 -2.72
N TRP A 118 -1.35 25.98 -3.81
CA TRP A 118 -1.79 27.38 -3.80
C TRP A 118 -2.92 27.57 -4.80
N VAL A 119 -4.01 28.19 -4.35
CA VAL A 119 -5.14 28.57 -5.22
C VAL A 119 -5.41 30.05 -5.04
N CYS A 120 -5.29 30.81 -6.13
CA CYS A 120 -5.53 32.26 -6.15
C CYS A 120 -4.80 33.03 -5.02
N GLY A 121 -3.56 32.65 -4.69
CA GLY A 121 -2.74 33.30 -3.65
C GLY A 121 -3.00 32.81 -2.22
N GLU A 122 -3.94 31.90 -2.01
CA GLU A 122 -4.21 31.26 -0.73
C GLU A 122 -3.58 29.86 -0.70
N ARG A 123 -2.90 29.52 0.40
CA ARG A 123 -2.35 28.19 0.62
C ARG A 123 -3.48 27.25 1.05
N MET A 124 -3.62 26.13 0.35
CA MET A 124 -4.58 25.08 0.66
C MET A 124 -3.94 24.07 1.60
N HIS A 125 -4.72 23.59 2.57
CA HIS A 125 -4.34 22.50 3.47
C HIS A 125 -5.24 21.29 3.19
N LEU A 126 -4.61 20.14 2.96
CA LEU A 126 -5.32 18.89 2.69
C LEU A 126 -6.08 18.41 3.92
N GLU A 127 -7.02 17.49 3.69
CA GLU A 127 -7.69 16.71 4.74
C GLU A 127 -6.67 16.12 5.73
N GLU A 128 -6.99 16.11 7.02
CA GLU A 128 -6.13 15.51 8.04
C GLU A 128 -6.61 14.09 8.37
N SER A 129 -5.68 13.18 8.66
CA SER A 129 -6.06 11.84 9.14
C SER A 129 -6.73 11.92 10.52
N GLU A 130 -7.90 11.31 10.68
CA GLU A 130 -8.62 11.20 11.96
C GLU A 130 -8.58 9.77 12.53
N GLY A 131 -8.71 9.63 13.84
CA GLY A 131 -8.89 8.33 14.50
C GLY A 131 -7.59 7.55 14.75
N LEU A 132 -7.62 6.24 14.51
CA LEU A 132 -6.48 5.34 14.72
C LEU A 132 -5.55 5.28 13.50
N GLU A 133 -6.06 5.63 12.33
CA GLU A 133 -5.26 5.77 11.13
C GLU A 133 -4.49 7.08 11.18
N ASN A 134 -3.16 6.96 11.23
CA ASN A 134 -2.27 8.12 11.23
C ASN A 134 -1.82 8.43 9.80
N LYS A 135 -2.68 8.34 8.77
CA LYS A 135 -2.35 8.69 7.38
C LYS A 135 -3.61 8.91 6.56
N VAL A 136 -3.48 9.68 5.47
CA VAL A 136 -4.49 9.76 4.40
C VAL A 136 -3.85 9.27 3.11
N GLY A 137 -4.46 8.27 2.47
CA GLY A 137 -3.95 7.65 1.25
C GLY A 137 -3.87 6.13 1.33
N THR A 138 -3.07 5.54 0.44
CA THR A 138 -2.84 4.10 0.37
C THR A 138 -1.68 3.67 1.28
N PRO A 139 -1.42 2.36 1.47
CA PRO A 139 -0.22 1.90 2.15
C PRO A 139 1.12 2.32 1.53
N VAL A 140 1.15 2.53 0.22
CA VAL A 140 2.37 2.91 -0.51
C VAL A 140 2.51 4.41 -0.64
N PHE A 141 1.39 5.13 -0.74
CA PHE A 141 1.37 6.54 -1.08
C PHE A 141 0.36 7.31 -0.21
N HIS A 142 0.89 8.16 0.68
CA HIS A 142 0.08 8.83 1.71
C HIS A 142 0.75 10.11 2.24
N HIS A 143 0.07 10.83 3.14
CA HIS A 143 0.65 11.91 3.96
C HIS A 143 0.27 11.79 5.44
N HIS A 144 1.02 12.47 6.32
CA HIS A 144 0.87 12.42 7.79
C HIS A 144 0.53 13.79 8.43
N ASN A 145 -0.12 14.69 7.70
CA ASN A 145 -0.46 16.05 8.14
C ASN A 145 0.78 16.94 8.37
N ASP A 146 1.85 16.70 7.59
CA ASP A 146 3.15 17.34 7.72
C ASP A 146 3.63 18.03 6.44
N ASP A 147 2.70 18.31 5.51
CA ASP A 147 2.96 18.92 4.20
C ASP A 147 3.96 18.11 3.34
N ARG A 148 3.98 16.78 3.51
CA ARG A 148 4.85 15.85 2.77
C ARG A 148 4.07 14.75 2.10
N ILE A 149 4.48 14.43 0.90
CA ILE A 149 4.10 13.20 0.21
C ILE A 149 5.06 12.10 0.67
N HIS A 150 4.52 10.98 1.13
CA HIS A 150 5.27 9.81 1.56
C HIS A 150 5.10 8.68 0.55
N VAL A 151 6.23 8.13 0.08
CA VAL A 151 6.27 6.86 -0.64
C VAL A 151 6.95 5.82 0.25
N GLU A 152 6.19 4.82 0.70
CA GLU A 152 6.64 3.80 1.66
C GLU A 152 6.36 2.38 1.16
N GLY A 153 7.41 1.57 1.00
CA GLY A 153 7.27 0.20 0.51
C GLY A 153 7.96 -0.03 -0.83
N VAL A 154 7.55 -1.05 -1.56
CA VAL A 154 8.21 -1.47 -2.82
C VAL A 154 7.50 -0.80 -3.99
N VAL A 155 8.23 -0.05 -4.82
CA VAL A 155 7.70 0.65 -6.00
C VAL A 155 8.07 -0.15 -7.23
N TYR A 156 7.08 -0.70 -7.92
CA TYR A 156 7.30 -1.57 -9.07
C TYR A 156 7.50 -0.78 -10.35
N GLU A 157 6.64 0.20 -10.60
CA GLU A 157 6.75 1.14 -11.71
C GLU A 157 6.85 2.57 -11.15
N LEU A 158 7.65 3.45 -11.80
CA LEU A 158 7.80 4.83 -11.31
C LEU A 158 6.55 5.66 -11.58
N GLU A 159 5.75 5.23 -12.54
CA GLU A 159 4.46 5.75 -12.94
C GLU A 159 3.44 5.60 -11.80
N ASP A 160 3.53 4.52 -11.00
CA ASP A 160 2.65 4.28 -9.84
C ASP A 160 2.83 5.33 -8.72
N ILE A 161 3.94 6.06 -8.73
CA ILE A 161 4.25 7.14 -7.77
C ILE A 161 4.25 8.52 -8.43
N ALA A 162 3.59 8.65 -9.59
CA ALA A 162 3.36 9.93 -10.23
C ALA A 162 2.51 10.88 -9.35
N LEU A 163 2.65 12.19 -9.55
CA LEU A 163 1.87 13.16 -8.76
C LEU A 163 0.35 12.96 -8.94
N GLY A 164 -0.11 12.59 -10.13
CA GLY A 164 -1.51 12.22 -10.38
C GLY A 164 -1.99 11.12 -9.43
N LYS A 165 -1.20 10.06 -9.31
CA LYS A 165 -1.45 8.93 -8.40
C LYS A 165 -1.50 9.32 -6.94
N PHE A 166 -0.75 10.34 -6.52
CA PHE A 166 -0.86 10.85 -5.16
C PHE A 166 -2.23 11.45 -4.91
N PHE A 167 -2.69 12.32 -5.81
CA PHE A 167 -3.99 12.94 -5.67
C PHE A 167 -5.12 11.91 -5.75
N GLU A 168 -5.02 10.92 -6.63
CA GLU A 168 -5.96 9.79 -6.66
C GLU A 168 -5.97 9.03 -5.32
N ALA A 169 -4.79 8.72 -4.75
CA ALA A 169 -4.66 7.98 -3.50
C ALA A 169 -5.35 8.67 -2.32
N ILE A 170 -5.33 9.99 -2.26
CA ILE A 170 -5.99 10.79 -1.20
C ILE A 170 -7.44 11.19 -1.56
N GLY A 171 -8.04 10.58 -2.58
CA GLY A 171 -9.42 10.84 -3.00
C GLY A 171 -9.63 12.12 -3.83
N GLY A 172 -8.55 12.77 -4.25
CA GLY A 172 -8.51 13.93 -5.15
C GLY A 172 -8.32 13.54 -6.62
N HIS A 173 -7.90 14.50 -7.44
CA HIS A 173 -7.54 14.34 -8.85
C HIS A 173 -6.68 15.51 -9.31
N ILE A 174 -5.68 15.28 -10.17
CA ILE A 174 -4.97 16.35 -10.87
C ILE A 174 -4.62 15.93 -12.29
N ASP A 175 -4.84 16.82 -13.24
CA ASP A 175 -4.41 16.64 -14.63
C ASP A 175 -4.01 17.99 -15.25
N ASN A 176 -3.82 18.02 -16.57
CA ASN A 176 -3.43 19.22 -17.31
C ASN A 176 -4.50 20.34 -17.33
N GLU A 177 -5.75 20.03 -16.99
CA GLU A 177 -6.90 20.93 -17.07
C GLU A 177 -7.44 21.35 -15.70
N MET A 178 -7.38 20.46 -14.71
CA MET A 178 -8.04 20.66 -13.43
C MET A 178 -7.31 20.01 -12.23
N MET A 179 -7.63 20.51 -11.03
CA MET A 179 -7.20 19.94 -9.77
C MET A 179 -8.40 19.89 -8.81
N ARG A 180 -8.59 18.74 -8.15
CA ARG A 180 -9.61 18.49 -7.12
C ARG A 180 -8.93 17.92 -5.88
N ILE A 181 -9.17 18.55 -4.74
CA ILE A 181 -8.56 18.18 -3.45
C ILE A 181 -9.60 18.21 -2.33
N ASN A 182 -9.45 17.33 -1.36
CA ASN A 182 -10.19 17.39 -0.10
C ASN A 182 -9.41 18.26 0.88
N LEU A 183 -10.10 19.19 1.55
CA LEU A 183 -9.51 20.13 2.49
C LEU A 183 -9.76 19.69 3.94
N ILE A 184 -8.95 20.20 4.86
CA ILE A 184 -9.04 19.95 6.32
C ILE A 184 -10.44 20.12 6.93
N ASN A 185 -11.30 20.95 6.34
CA ASN A 185 -12.67 21.19 6.82
C ASN A 185 -13.71 20.22 6.21
N GLY A 186 -13.27 19.17 5.52
CA GLY A 186 -14.11 18.21 4.80
C GLY A 186 -14.73 18.76 3.51
N SER A 187 -14.38 19.97 3.08
CA SER A 187 -14.86 20.53 1.81
C SER A 187 -13.96 20.12 0.65
N VAL A 188 -14.56 19.99 -0.54
CA VAL A 188 -13.84 19.70 -1.77
C VAL A 188 -13.54 21.02 -2.49
N LYS A 189 -12.28 21.23 -2.85
CA LYS A 189 -11.86 22.34 -3.72
C LYS A 189 -11.57 21.79 -5.11
N GLU A 190 -12.31 22.28 -6.10
CA GLU A 190 -12.06 22.03 -7.51
C GLU A 190 -11.68 23.34 -8.20
N VAL A 191 -10.63 23.30 -9.02
CA VAL A 191 -10.19 24.43 -9.85
C VAL A 191 -9.82 23.96 -11.25
N ARG A 192 -10.11 24.78 -12.25
CA ARG A 192 -9.87 24.51 -13.67
C ARG A 192 -9.11 25.65 -14.33
N ASN A 193 -8.37 25.32 -15.39
CA ASN A 193 -7.79 26.34 -16.26
C ASN A 193 -8.88 27.29 -16.77
N GLY A 194 -8.66 28.59 -16.60
CA GLY A 194 -9.62 29.62 -16.99
C GLY A 194 -10.52 30.12 -15.86
N ASP A 195 -10.57 29.43 -14.72
CA ASP A 195 -11.28 29.94 -13.54
C ASP A 195 -10.67 31.27 -13.09
N LEU A 196 -11.52 32.21 -12.67
CA LEU A 196 -11.06 33.56 -12.32
C LEU A 196 -10.45 33.59 -10.91
N CYS A 197 -9.19 34.01 -10.82
CA CYS A 197 -8.53 34.46 -9.61
C CYS A 197 -8.47 35.99 -9.62
N ASP A 198 -9.18 36.66 -8.71
CA ASP A 198 -9.25 38.12 -8.62
C ASP A 198 -9.58 38.81 -9.96
N GLY A 199 -10.50 38.21 -10.72
CA GLY A 199 -10.94 38.70 -12.03
C GLY A 199 -9.98 38.37 -13.19
N THR A 200 -8.89 37.65 -12.93
CA THR A 200 -7.93 37.20 -13.96
C THR A 200 -8.02 35.68 -14.15
N PRO A 201 -8.10 35.16 -15.39
CA PRO A 201 -8.07 33.72 -15.62
C PRO A 201 -6.80 33.05 -15.08
N GLY A 202 -6.99 32.06 -14.21
CA GLY A 202 -5.93 31.23 -13.65
C GLY A 202 -5.48 30.13 -14.59
N ILE A 203 -4.25 29.66 -14.39
CA ILE A 203 -3.67 28.51 -15.10
C ILE A 203 -3.02 27.62 -14.06
N LEU A 204 -3.35 26.33 -14.08
CA LEU A 204 -2.74 25.31 -13.26
C LEU A 204 -1.26 25.16 -13.64
N ARG A 205 -0.38 25.20 -12.64
CA ARG A 205 1.08 25.10 -12.81
C ARG A 205 1.68 24.27 -11.71
N MET A 206 2.69 23.47 -12.07
CA MET A 206 3.51 22.68 -11.17
C MET A 206 4.91 23.23 -11.17
N PHE A 207 5.55 23.21 -10.01
CA PHE A 207 6.94 23.59 -9.86
C PHE A 207 7.64 22.51 -9.03
N VAL A 208 8.80 22.07 -9.51
CA VAL A 208 9.69 21.14 -8.81
C VAL A 208 10.99 21.89 -8.54
N ASN A 209 11.34 22.09 -7.27
CA ASN A 209 12.52 22.85 -6.86
C ASN A 209 12.63 24.23 -7.54
N GLY A 210 11.50 24.94 -7.65
CA GLY A 210 11.39 26.26 -8.28
C GLY A 210 11.38 26.27 -9.82
N ASN A 211 11.49 25.11 -10.47
CA ASN A 211 11.46 25.00 -11.93
C ASN A 211 10.14 24.40 -12.41
N GLN A 212 9.56 24.96 -13.47
CA GLN A 212 8.38 24.39 -14.10
C GLN A 212 8.79 23.25 -15.06
N PRO A 213 8.34 22.01 -14.85
CA PRO A 213 8.66 20.89 -15.73
C PRO A 213 7.97 21.04 -17.10
N LYS A 214 8.52 20.36 -18.11
CA LYS A 214 8.02 20.41 -19.51
C LYS A 214 6.74 19.60 -19.67
N ASP A 215 6.72 18.41 -19.07
CA ASP A 215 5.56 17.52 -19.03
C ASP A 215 4.76 17.87 -17.78
N ARG A 216 3.49 18.23 -17.98
CA ARG A 216 2.79 19.05 -17.00
C ARG A 216 2.22 18.25 -15.85
N TYR A 217 1.66 17.07 -16.08
CA TYR A 217 1.17 16.16 -15.02
C TYR A 217 1.12 14.69 -15.46
N ASP A 218 1.58 14.38 -16.68
CA ASP A 218 1.49 13.04 -17.27
C ASP A 218 2.73 12.22 -16.89
N ALA A 219 2.52 11.23 -16.02
CA ALA A 219 3.24 9.96 -15.97
C ALA A 219 2.20 8.88 -15.65
#